data_AF-A0A2X3K963-F1
#
_entry.id   AF-A0A2X3K963-F1
#
_cell.length_a   1.000
_cell.length_b   1.000
_cell.length_c   1.000
_cell.angle_alpha   90.00
_cell.angle_beta   90.00
_cell.angle_gamma   90.00
#
_symmetry.space_group_name_H-M   'P 1'
#
loop_
_entity.id
_entity.type
_entity.pdbx_description
1 polymer ?
#
loop_
_entity_poly.entity_id
_entity_poly.type
_entity_poly.pdbx_seq_one_letter_code
_entity_poly.pdbx_strand_id
1 'polypeptide(L)' 'MSSIYQDQRTKQNVMSLLTPVYVAGQLKGIVLLDINKNNLRNIFYTHDRPLLWRFLNVTLTDTDSGRDIIINPERR' A
#
# COMPACT_ATOMS: atom_id res chain seq x y z
N MET A 1 1.21 11.22 7.37
CA MET A 1 0.28 11.31 6.23
C MET A 1 0.54 10.11 5.33
N SER A 2 -0.51 9.53 4.75
CA SER A 2 -0.42 8.41 3.81
C SER A 2 -1.24 8.76 2.58
N SER A 3 -0.71 8.49 1.39
CA SER A 3 -1.40 8.71 0.12
C SER A 3 -1.02 7.61 -0.88
N ILE A 4 -1.89 7.39 -1.85
CA ILE A 4 -1.56 6.54 -3.01
C ILE A 4 -0.99 7.43 -4.11
N TYR A 5 0.19 7.09 -4.62
CA TYR A 5 0.81 7.77 -5.74
C TYR A 5 1.41 6.76 -6.72
N GLN A 6 1.68 7.23 -7.95
CA GLN A 6 2.33 6.39 -8.94
C GLN A 6 3.84 6.44 -8.73
N ASP A 7 4.43 5.31 -8.37
CA ASP A 7 5.88 5.19 -8.23
C ASP A 7 6.55 5.50 -9.58
N GLN A 8 7.55 6.37 -9.55
CA GLN A 8 8.17 6.89 -10.77
C GLN A 8 8.98 5.83 -11.51
N ARG A 9 9.49 4.82 -10.80
CA ARG A 9 10.33 3.77 -11.39
C ARG A 9 9.49 2.64 -11.98
N THR A 10 8.57 2.08 -11.20
CA THR A 10 7.75 0.93 -11.60
C THR A 10 6.47 1.31 -12.35
N LYS A 11 6.08 2.60 -12.28
CA LYS A 11 4.82 3.13 -12.80
C LYS A 11 3.57 2.49 -12.19
N GLN A 12 3.72 1.78 -11.07
CA GLN A 12 2.62 1.19 -10.32
C GLN A 12 2.17 2.11 -9.20
N ASN A 13 0.89 2.04 -8.84
CA ASN A 13 0.38 2.73 -7.66
C ASN A 13 0.94 2.05 -6.39
N VAL A 14 1.49 2.86 -5.49
CA VAL A 14 1.99 2.46 -4.17
C VAL A 14 1.38 3.37 -3.11
N MET A 15 1.20 2.84 -1.90
CA MET A 15 0.85 3.64 -0.72
C MET A 15 2.13 3.98 0.03
N SER A 16 2.30 5.23 0.46
CA SER A 16 3.44 5.60 1.30
C SER A 16 3.06 5.97 2.72
N LEU A 17 3.94 5.66 3.67
CA LEU A 17 3.90 6.22 5.01
C LEU A 17 5.06 7.22 5.17
N LEU A 18 4.72 8.47 5.48
CA LEU A 18 5.66 9.55 5.72
C LEU A 18 5.79 9.80 7.22
N THR A 19 6.99 9.61 7.77
CA THR A 19 7.29 9.85 9.19
C THR A 19 8.42 10.87 9.34
N PRO A 20 8.18 12.04 9.93
CA PRO A 20 9.24 13.02 10.18
C PRO A 20 10.20 12.53 11.27
N VAL A 21 11.49 12.82 11.10
CA VAL A 21 12.54 12.49 12.07
C VAL A 21 13.04 13.78 12.73
N TYR A 22 13.02 13.79 14.06
CA TYR A 22 13.48 14.92 14.87
C TYR A 22 14.71 14.54 15.68
N VAL A 23 15.65 15.47 15.82
CA VAL A 23 16.77 15.38 16.74
C VAL A 23 16.82 16.68 17.54
N ALA A 24 16.73 16.57 18.86
CA ALA A 24 16.65 17.72 19.78
C ALA A 24 15.56 18.75 19.39
N GLY A 25 14.38 18.26 19.01
CA GLY A 25 13.24 19.10 18.58
C GLY A 25 13.37 19.72 17.18
N GLN A 26 14.49 19.52 16.49
CA GLN A 26 14.69 20.01 15.12
C GLN A 26 14.37 18.93 14.09
N LEU A 27 13.58 19.28 13.07
CA LEU A 27 13.34 18.41 11.92
C LEU A 27 14.65 18.14 11.18
N LYS A 28 15.00 16.86 11.02
CA LYS A 28 16.20 16.42 10.28
C LYS A 28 15.88 15.82 8.92
N GLY A 29 14.64 15.37 8.73
CA GLY A 29 14.19 14.83 7.46
C GLY A 29 12.90 14.05 7.61
N ILE A 30 12.55 13.31 6.56
CA ILE A 30 11.37 12.45 6.50
C ILE A 30 11.82 11.07 6.04
N VAL A 31 11.35 10.03 6.72
CA VAL A 31 11.46 8.65 6.27
C VAL A 31 10.20 8.32 5.48
N LEU A 32 10.40 7.83 4.25
CA LEU A 32 9.35 7.34 3.36
C LEU A 32 9.42 5.81 3.33
N LEU A 33 8.28 5.16 3.56
CA LEU A 33 8.12 3.72 3.34
C LEU A 33 7.03 3.50 2.29
N ASP A 34 7.39 2.87 1.17
CA ASP A 34 6.43 2.49 0.13
C ASP A 34 5.92 1.07 0.35
N ILE A 35 4.60 0.90 0.24
CA ILE A 35 3.89 -0.37 0.30
C ILE A 35 3.23 -0.58 -1.07
N ASN A 36 3.66 -1.63 -1.78
CA ASN A 36 3.14 -1.95 -3.10
C ASN A 36 2.09 -3.07 -3.07
N LYS A 37 1.50 -3.36 -4.23
CA LYS A 37 0.50 -4.42 -4.43
C LYS A 37 0.93 -5.78 -3.88
N ASN A 38 2.19 -6.17 -4.02
CA ASN A 38 2.68 -7.48 -3.55
C ASN A 38 2.76 -7.52 -2.02
N ASN A 39 3.19 -6.43 -1.37
CA ASN A 39 3.14 -6.33 0.08
C ASN A 39 1.70 -6.45 0.59
N LEU A 40 0.76 -5.72 -0.03
CA LEU A 40 -0.66 -5.75 0.35
C LEU A 40 -1.31 -7.11 0.10
N ARG A 41 -0.90 -7.83 -0.95
CA ARG A 41 -1.40 -9.18 -1.22
C ARG A 41 -1.13 -10.13 -0.06
N ASN A 42 0.06 -10.08 0.53
CA ASN A 42 0.40 -10.91 1.69
C ASN A 42 -0.43 -10.55 2.94
N ILE A 43 -0.95 -9.33 3.02
CA ILE A 43 -1.80 -8.85 4.12
C ILE A 43 -3.26 -9.28 3.90
N PHE A 44 -3.80 -9.15 2.68
CA PHE A 44 -5.22 -9.40 2.41
C PHE A 44 -5.55 -10.81 1.92
N TYR A 45 -4.57 -11.58 1.43
CA TYR A 45 -4.74 -12.96 0.96
C TYR A 45 -3.98 -13.93 1.88
N THR A 46 -4.42 -14.00 3.12
CA THR A 46 -3.88 -14.91 4.13
C THR A 46 -4.34 -16.35 3.90
N HIS A 47 -3.65 -17.31 4.52
CA HIS A 47 -3.95 -18.74 4.39
C HIS A 47 -5.34 -19.11 4.93
N ASP A 48 -5.73 -18.48 6.04
CA ASP A 48 -6.97 -18.68 6.77
C ASP A 48 -8.19 -17.96 6.15
N ARG A 49 -8.00 -17.22 5.06
CA ARG A 49 -9.10 -16.54 4.37
C ARG A 49 -10.21 -17.56 3.98
N PRO A 50 -11.49 -17.29 4.32
CA PRO A 50 -12.60 -18.18 4.01
C PRO A 50 -12.63 -18.57 2.52
N LEU A 51 -13.02 -19.81 2.21
CA LEU A 51 -12.89 -20.38 0.88
C LEU A 51 -13.49 -19.49 -0.22
N LEU A 52 -14.72 -19.01 -0.03
CA LEU A 52 -15.40 -18.14 -1.00
C LEU A 52 -14.67 -16.80 -1.20
N TRP A 53 -14.02 -16.29 -0.15
CA TRP A 53 -13.35 -14.99 -0.19
C TRP A 53 -12.00 -15.06 -0.92
N ARG A 54 -11.41 -16.24 -1.08
CA ARG A 54 -10.13 -16.42 -1.80
C ARG A 54 -10.20 -15.98 -3.27
N PHE A 55 -11.41 -15.92 -3.83
CA PHE A 55 -11.64 -15.52 -5.22
C PHE A 55 -12.04 -14.05 -5.36
N LEU A 56 -12.31 -13.35 -4.25
CA LEU A 56 -12.73 -11.96 -4.27
C LEU A 56 -11.53 -11.02 -4.34
N ASN A 57 -11.53 -10.15 -5.35
CA ASN A 57 -10.58 -9.05 -5.46
C ASN A 57 -10.72 -8.08 -4.27
N VAL A 58 -9.61 -7.42 -3.92
CA VAL A 58 -9.57 -6.35 -2.93
C VAL A 58 -9.06 -5.10 -3.63
N THR A 59 -9.77 -3.98 -3.48
CA THR A 59 -9.32 -2.68 -3.96
C THR A 59 -9.05 -1.79 -2.76
N LEU A 60 -7.86 -1.19 -2.72
CA LEU A 60 -7.53 -0.13 -1.78
C LEU A 60 -7.63 1.20 -2.50
N THR A 61 -8.54 2.07 -2.04
CA THR A 61 -8.82 3.37 -2.63
C THR A 61 -8.38 4.47 -1.67
N ASP A 62 -7.56 5.39 -2.16
CA ASP A 62 -7.24 6.63 -1.47
C ASP A 62 -8.43 7.59 -1.63
N THR A 63 -9.09 7.91 -0.53
CA THR A 63 -10.31 8.74 -0.53
C THR A 63 -10.06 10.18 -0.93
N ASP A 64 -8.83 10.68 -0.79
CA ASP A 64 -8.48 12.06 -1.12
C ASP A 64 -8.17 12.21 -2.61
N SER A 65 -7.43 11.25 -3.18
CA SER A 65 -7.01 11.30 -4.58
C SER A 65 -7.86 10.47 -5.55
N GLY A 66 -8.71 9.58 -5.04
CA GLY A 66 -9.49 8.61 -5.81
C GLY A 66 -8.64 7.52 -6.48
N ARG A 67 -7.37 7.40 -6.12
CA ARG A 67 -6.45 6.42 -6.75
C ARG A 67 -6.59 5.06 -6.12
N ASP A 68 -6.51 4.04 -6.97
CA ASP A 68 -6.70 2.65 -6.57
C ASP A 68 -5.42 1.82 -6.65
N ILE A 69 -5.30 0.86 -5.73
CA ILE A 69 -4.45 -0.31 -5.87
C ILE A 69 -5.37 -1.53 -5.90
N ILE A 70 -5.48 -2.16 -7.08
CA ILE A 70 -6.28 -3.37 -7.27
C ILE A 70 -5.42 -4.60 -6.98
N ILE A 71 -5.82 -5.38 -5.98
CA ILE A 71 -5.10 -6.52 -5.44
C ILE A 71 -5.90 -7.79 -5.75
N ASN A 72 -5.35 -8.59 -6.66
CA ASN A 72 -5.98 -9.81 -7.15
C ASN A 72 -5.44 -11.03 -6.39
N PRO A 73 -6.21 -12.13 -6.32
CA PRO A 73 -5.68 -13.42 -5.89
C PRO A 73 -4.52 -13.85 -6.80
N GLU A 74 -3.60 -14.67 -6.30
CA GLU A 74 -2.66 -15.33 -7.20
C GLU A 74 -3.41 -16.22 -8.18
N ARG A 75 -3.01 -16.16 -9.44
CA ARG A 75 -3.34 -17.20 -10.41
C ARG A 75 -2.47 -18.39 -10.08
N ARG A 76 -3.08 -19.45 -9.54
CA ARG A 76 -2.46 -20.79 -9.51
C ARG A 76 -2.33 -21.34 -10.91
#